data_AF-A0A842X2V9-F1
#
_entry.id   AF-A0A842X2V9-F1
#
_cell.length_a   1.000
_cell.length_b   1.000
_cell.length_c   1.000
_cell.angle_alpha   90.00
_cell.angle_beta   90.00
_cell.angle_gamma   90.00
#
_symmetry.space_group_name_H-M   'P 1'
#
loop_
_entity.id
_entity.type
_entity.pdbx_description
1 polymer ?
#
loop_
_entity_poly.entity_id
_entity_poly.type
_entity_poly.pdbx_seq_one_letter_code
_entity_poly.pdbx_strand_id
1 'polypeptide(L)'
;MATKEQVSNELVKMGFSDSDSEALADCMVTGNSLSWVNSDPVTDEMLELLNKFIEVNNAEVQVNVEELATRGKYVWKVRKK
;
A
#
# COMPACT_ATOMS: atom_id res chain seq x y z
N MET A 1 -5.63 -16.79 -5.66
CA MET A 1 -5.43 -15.56 -4.87
C MET A 1 -4.15 -15.73 -4.07
N ALA A 2 -3.24 -14.75 -4.13
CA ALA A 2 -2.07 -14.74 -3.27
C ALA A 2 -2.51 -14.63 -1.79
N THR A 3 -1.78 -15.27 -0.88
CA THR A 3 -2.06 -15.14 0.55
C THR A 3 -1.62 -13.77 1.07
N LYS A 4 -2.16 -13.34 2.22
CA LYS A 4 -1.72 -12.11 2.89
C LYS A 4 -0.20 -12.09 3.11
N GLU A 5 0.39 -13.20 3.54
CA GLU A 5 1.84 -13.33 3.74
C GLU A 5 2.63 -13.16 2.44
N GLN A 6 2.15 -13.75 1.33
CA GLN A 6 2.82 -13.59 0.03
C GLN A 6 2.79 -12.15 -0.43
N VAL A 7 1.64 -11.48 -0.34
CA VAL A 7 1.50 -10.07 -0.71
C VAL A 7 2.39 -9.18 0.17
N SER A 8 2.35 -9.38 1.49
CA SER A 8 3.18 -8.60 2.43
C SER A 8 4.67 -8.76 2.13
N ASN A 9 5.15 -9.98 1.90
CA ASN A 9 6.56 -10.24 1.60
C ASN A 9 7.01 -9.59 0.29
N GLU A 10 6.16 -9.55 -0.73
CA GLU A 10 6.48 -8.86 -1.98
C GLU A 10 6.53 -7.33 -1.78
N LEU A 11 5.62 -6.76 -0.99
CA LEU A 11 5.63 -5.33 -0.67
C LEU A 11 6.89 -4.92 0.11
N VAL A 12 7.33 -5.74 1.08
CA VAL A 12 8.60 -5.50 1.80
C VAL A 12 9.78 -5.52 0.83
N LYS A 13 9.82 -6.44 -0.15
CA LYS A 13 10.87 -6.45 -1.19
C LYS A 13 10.85 -5.23 -2.10
N MET A 14 9.70 -4.59 -2.26
CA MET A 14 9.55 -3.32 -3.00
C MET A 14 10.00 -2.10 -2.19
N GLY A 15 10.38 -2.29 -0.92
CA GLY A 15 10.89 -1.23 -0.05
C GLY A 15 9.86 -0.60 0.87
N PHE A 16 8.64 -1.15 0.96
CA PHE A 16 7.66 -0.73 1.96
C PHE A 16 8.03 -1.26 3.35
N SER A 17 7.67 -0.50 4.39
CA SER A 17 7.84 -0.96 5.77
C SER A 17 7.00 -2.22 6.03
N ASP A 18 7.38 -3.02 7.03
CA ASP A 18 6.59 -4.20 7.42
C ASP A 18 5.15 -3.81 7.80
N SER A 19 4.98 -2.67 8.47
CA SER A 19 3.68 -2.17 8.90
C SER A 19 2.79 -1.75 7.71
N ASP A 20 3.35 -1.02 6.74
CA ASP A 20 2.61 -0.64 5.53
C ASP A 20 2.28 -1.86 4.67
N SER A 21 3.24 -2.78 4.55
CA SER A 21 3.09 -4.01 3.80
C SER A 21 1.97 -4.88 4.36
N GLU A 22 1.88 -5.02 5.68
CA GLU A 22 0.82 -5.79 6.32
C GLU A 22 -0.56 -5.14 6.12
N ALA A 23 -0.64 -3.82 6.27
CA ALA A 23 -1.88 -3.06 6.09
C ALA A 23 -2.39 -3.12 4.64
N LEU A 24 -1.49 -2.94 3.67
CA LEU A 24 -1.80 -3.05 2.23
C LEU A 24 -2.20 -4.48 1.88
N ALA A 25 -1.46 -5.49 2.36
CA ALA A 25 -1.77 -6.88 2.10
C ALA A 25 -3.16 -7.26 2.63
N ASP A 26 -3.50 -6.80 3.83
CA ASP A 26 -4.83 -7.01 4.41
C ASP A 26 -5.92 -6.41 3.52
N CYS A 27 -5.75 -5.16 3.09
CA CYS A 27 -6.71 -4.47 2.21
C CYS A 27 -6.84 -5.16 0.85
N MET A 28 -5.73 -5.61 0.24
CA MET A 28 -5.73 -6.28 -1.07
C MET A 28 -6.42 -7.64 -1.04
N VAL A 29 -6.27 -8.40 0.05
CA VAL A 29 -6.87 -9.74 0.19
C VAL A 29 -8.34 -9.66 0.60
N THR A 30 -8.69 -8.75 1.52
CA THR A 30 -10.04 -8.64 2.07
C THR A 30 -10.95 -7.69 1.29
N GLY A 31 -10.37 -6.77 0.51
CA GLY A 31 -11.10 -5.67 -0.14
C GLY A 31 -11.55 -4.57 0.83
N ASN A 32 -11.00 -4.54 2.04
CA ASN A 32 -11.33 -3.53 3.04
C ASN A 32 -10.73 -2.16 2.69
N SER A 33 -11.38 -1.11 3.20
CA SER A 33 -10.86 0.26 3.13
C SER A 33 -10.15 0.61 4.44
N LEU A 34 -8.97 1.19 4.33
CA LEU A 34 -8.16 1.57 5.48
C LEU A 34 -7.46 2.90 5.20
N SER A 35 -7.22 3.67 6.25
CA SER A 35 -6.38 4.87 6.14
C SER A 35 -5.53 5.02 7.38
N TRP A 36 -4.27 5.42 7.17
CA TRP A 36 -3.29 5.61 8.24
C TRP A 36 -2.31 6.71 7.85
N VAL A 37 -1.50 7.12 8.82
CA VAL A 37 -0.47 8.15 8.63
C VAL A 37 0.82 7.66 9.22
N ASN A 38 1.90 7.70 8.43
CA ASN A 38 3.25 7.42 8.88
C ASN A 38 4.22 8.51 8.42
N SER A 39 5.50 8.33 8.76
CA SER A 39 6.60 9.21 8.36
C SER A 39 7.58 8.49 7.43
N ASP A 40 7.23 7.30 6.95
CA ASP A 40 8.09 6.54 6.06
C ASP A 40 8.06 7.19 4.68
N PRO A 41 9.22 7.52 4.10
CA PRO A 41 9.29 8.20 2.82
C PRO A 41 8.70 7.32 1.72
N VAL A 42 7.81 7.91 0.93
CA VAL A 42 7.19 7.26 -0.23
C VAL A 42 7.61 8.03 -1.48
N THR A 43 8.21 7.34 -2.43
CA THR A 43 8.58 7.91 -3.73
C THR A 43 7.51 7.61 -4.78
N ASP A 44 7.46 8.41 -5.84
CA ASP A 44 6.56 8.17 -6.97
C ASP A 44 6.81 6.80 -7.62
N GLU A 45 8.08 6.37 -7.72
CA GLU A 45 8.47 5.05 -8.23
C GLU A 45 7.87 3.90 -7.38
N MET A 46 7.87 4.04 -6.06
CA MET A 46 7.25 3.05 -5.17
C MET A 46 5.73 2.98 -5.40
N LEU A 47 5.07 4.12 -5.62
CA LEU A 47 3.63 4.16 -5.90
C LEU A 47 3.30 3.56 -7.27
N GLU A 48 4.13 3.79 -8.29
CA GLU A 48 3.98 3.16 -9.60
C GLU A 48 4.10 1.63 -9.51
N LEU A 49 5.10 1.14 -8.77
CA LEU A 49 5.30 -0.29 -8.52
C LEU A 49 4.10 -0.90 -7.77
N LEU A 50 3.61 -0.22 -6.73
CA LEU A 50 2.46 -0.66 -5.96
C LEU A 50 1.19 -0.74 -6.82
N ASN A 51 0.90 0.29 -7.63
CA ASN A 51 -0.26 0.30 -8.51
C ASN A 51 -0.20 -0.83 -9.54
N LYS A 52 0.98 -1.04 -10.15
CA LYS A 52 1.21 -2.17 -11.07
C LYS A 52 1.02 -3.51 -10.37
N PHE A 53 1.50 -3.65 -9.15
CA PHE A 53 1.32 -4.88 -8.36
C PHE A 53 -0.15 -5.14 -8.03
N ILE A 54 -0.93 -4.11 -7.68
CA ILE A 54 -2.39 -4.20 -7.44
C ILE A 54 -3.11 -4.66 -8.72
N GLU A 55 -2.75 -4.11 -9.88
CA GLU A 55 -3.32 -4.50 -11.17
C GLU A 55 -3.00 -5.95 -11.54
N VAL A 56 -1.73 -6.37 -11.42
CA VAL A 56 -1.30 -7.76 -11.72
C VAL A 56 -1.99 -8.78 -10.82
N ASN A 57 -2.24 -8.43 -9.55
CA ASN A 57 -2.96 -9.30 -8.62
C ASN A 57 -4.49 -9.21 -8.75
N ASN A 58 -5.00 -8.37 -9.66
CA ASN A 58 -6.43 -8.11 -9.86
C ASN A 58 -7.15 -7.77 -8.53
N ALA A 59 -6.50 -7.00 -7.67
CA ALA A 59 -7.06 -6.61 -6.38
C ALA A 59 -8.08 -5.46 -6.58
N GLU A 60 -9.25 -5.58 -5.95
CA GLU A 60 -10.34 -4.61 -6.02
C GLU A 60 -10.10 -3.40 -5.09
N VAL A 61 -8.88 -2.86 -5.09
CA VAL A 61 -8.52 -1.71 -4.25
C VAL A 61 -7.83 -0.60 -5.06
N GLN A 62 -7.98 0.62 -4.57
CA GLN A 62 -7.28 1.81 -5.02
C GLN A 62 -6.50 2.38 -3.84
N VAL A 63 -5.22 2.65 -4.05
CA VAL A 63 -4.34 3.27 -3.06
C VAL A 63 -4.04 4.70 -3.49
N ASN A 64 -4.22 5.65 -2.58
CA ASN A 64 -3.78 7.03 -2.74
C ASN A 64 -2.90 7.40 -1.54
N VAL A 65 -1.77 8.04 -1.81
CA VAL A 65 -0.85 8.52 -0.78
C VAL A 65 -0.64 10.02 -0.98
N GLU A 66 -0.84 10.79 0.09
CA GLU A 66 -0.68 12.24 0.08
C GLU A 66 0.40 12.65 1.10
N GLU A 67 1.44 13.34 0.65
CA GLU A 67 2.42 13.93 1.57
C GLU A 67 1.85 15.19 2.24
N LEU A 68 1.90 15.24 3.56
CA LEU A 68 1.55 16.42 4.35
C LEU A 68 2.72 17.38 4.38
N ALA A 69 2.56 18.49 3.65
CA ALA A 69 3.52 19.58 3.45
C ALA A 69 4.20 20.15 4.72
N THR A 70 3.68 19.86 5.92
CA THR A 70 4.15 20.47 7.17
C THR A 70 4.95 19.54 8.07
N ARG A 71 5.05 18.23 7.79
CA ARG A 71 5.62 17.27 8.77
C ARG A 71 6.37 16.05 8.21
N GLY A 72 6.63 15.97 6.89
CA GLY A 72 7.27 14.77 6.30
C GLY A 72 6.48 13.50 6.62
N LYS A 73 5.14 13.63 6.61
CA LYS A 73 4.20 12.56 6.91
C LYS A 73 3.42 12.21 5.66
N TYR A 74 3.08 10.94 5.52
CA TYR A 74 2.32 10.43 4.38
C TYR A 74 0.98 9.92 4.87
N VAL A 75 -0.10 10.38 4.25
CA VAL A 75 -1.46 9.92 4.51
C VAL A 75 -1.81 8.88 3.47
N TRP A 76 -1.99 7.66 3.94
CA TRP A 76 -2.41 6.53 3.15
C TRP A 76 -3.93 6.42 3.16
N LYS A 77 -4.53 6.26 1.98
CA LYS A 77 -5.96 6.02 1.79
C LYS A 77 -6.16 4.87 0.82
N VAL A 78 -6.55 3.72 1.35
CA VAL A 78 -6.90 2.53 0.58
C VAL A 78 -8.43 2.43 0.55
N ARG A 79 -9.00 2.31 -0.65
CA ARG A 79 -10.44 2.19 -0.86
C ARG A 79 -10.75 1.00 -1.74
N LYS A 80 -11.90 0.37 -1.51
CA LYS A 80 -12.43 -0.61 -2.45
C LYS A 80 -12.78 0.09 -3.78
N LYS A 81 -12.38 -0.53 -4.91
CA LYS A 81 -12.77 -0.08 -6.26
C LYS A 81 -14.24 -0.32 -6.53
#